data_AF-A0A847UI10-F1
#
_entry.id   AF-A0A847UI10-F1
#
_cell.length_a   1.000
_cell.length_b   1.000
_cell.length_c   1.000
_cell.angle_alpha   90.00
_cell.angle_beta   90.00
_cell.angle_gamma   90.00
#
_symmetry.space_group_name_H-M   'P 1'
#
loop_
_entity.id
_entity.type
_entity.pdbx_description
1 polymer ?
#
loop_
_entity_poly.entity_id
_entity_poly.type
_entity_poly.pdbx_seq_one_letter_code
_entity_poly.pdbx_strand_id
1 'polypeptide(L)'
;MVATSGTVGTTVAFQDSAQDIQTENEALHAENEELREQLSETREDEKAAKSRAEDLNEQLKTRNEDVDTLVSELEKKEKMLNASQARLAESRENRAGMSRSEMKKRLDYLCAQPENRDRFGCQEFGPGG
;
A
#
# COMPACT_ATOMS: atom_id res chain seq x y z
N MET A 1 4.33 -58.26 -80.92
CA MET A 1 5.06 -57.16 -80.26
C MET A 1 4.40 -56.98 -78.89
N VAL A 2 5.04 -57.41 -77.81
CA VAL A 2 4.49 -57.30 -76.46
C VAL A 2 4.75 -55.86 -76.00
N ALA A 3 3.67 -55.12 -75.75
CA ALA A 3 3.73 -53.75 -75.27
C ALA A 3 4.12 -53.76 -73.78
N THR A 4 5.37 -53.42 -73.49
CA THR A 4 5.94 -53.28 -72.14
C THR A 4 5.63 -51.92 -71.49
N SER A 5 4.56 -51.24 -71.91
CA SER A 5 4.21 -49.88 -71.47
C SER A 5 3.60 -49.78 -70.06
N GLY A 6 3.45 -50.89 -69.33
CA GLY A 6 2.77 -50.91 -68.02
C GLY A 6 3.64 -50.52 -66.81
N THR A 7 4.95 -50.70 -66.86
CA THR A 7 5.82 -50.55 -65.67
C THR A 7 6.40 -49.15 -65.49
N VAL A 8 6.59 -48.39 -66.58
CA VAL A 8 7.14 -47.03 -66.50
C VAL A 8 6.12 -46.06 -65.88
N GLY A 9 4.83 -46.20 -66.19
CA GLY A 9 3.78 -45.31 -65.69
C GLY A 9 3.49 -45.44 -64.19
N THR A 10 3.68 -46.62 -63.60
CA THR A 10 3.47 -46.82 -62.16
C THR A 10 4.64 -46.28 -61.34
N THR A 11 5.89 -46.45 -61.78
CA THR A 11 7.07 -45.93 -61.05
C THR A 11 7.10 -44.41 -60.97
N VAL A 12 6.69 -43.70 -62.03
CA VAL A 12 6.62 -42.23 -62.02
C VAL A 12 5.55 -41.73 -61.03
N ALA A 13 4.38 -42.39 -60.96
CA ALA A 13 3.36 -42.05 -59.97
C ALA A 13 3.80 -42.31 -58.52
N PHE A 14 4.54 -43.40 -58.26
CA PHE A 14 5.11 -43.66 -56.94
C PHE A 14 6.22 -42.65 -56.56
N GLN A 15 7.02 -42.20 -57.53
CA GLN A 15 8.04 -41.17 -57.29
C GLN A 15 7.39 -39.83 -56.91
N ASP A 16 6.37 -39.42 -57.66
CA ASP A 16 5.60 -38.20 -57.39
C ASP A 16 4.96 -38.24 -56.00
N SER A 17 4.29 -39.35 -55.64
CA SER A 17 3.69 -39.52 -54.31
C SER A 17 4.73 -39.55 -53.18
N ALA A 18 5.91 -40.14 -53.40
CA ALA A 18 6.98 -40.13 -52.39
C ALA A 18 7.56 -38.73 -52.18
N GLN A 19 7.64 -37.93 -53.24
CA GLN A 19 8.13 -36.56 -53.21
C GLN A 19 7.14 -35.62 -52.51
N ASP A 20 5.84 -35.80 -52.76
CA ASP A 20 4.76 -35.09 -52.05
C ASP A 20 4.77 -35.42 -50.55
N ILE A 21 4.82 -36.71 -50.19
CA ILE A 21 4.87 -37.13 -48.78
C ILE A 21 6.11 -36.55 -48.09
N GLN A 22 7.26 -36.56 -48.75
CA GLN A 22 8.48 -35.99 -48.17
C GLN A 22 8.35 -34.49 -47.95
N THR A 23 7.77 -33.77 -48.91
CA THR A 23 7.52 -32.32 -48.80
C THR A 23 6.56 -32.00 -47.65
N GLU A 24 5.47 -32.76 -47.53
CA GLU A 24 4.50 -32.60 -46.44
C GLU A 24 5.12 -32.93 -45.08
N ASN A 25 5.98 -33.94 -45.01
CA ASN A 25 6.67 -34.30 -43.78
C ASN A 25 7.65 -33.20 -43.33
N GLU A 26 8.42 -32.63 -44.27
CA GLU A 26 9.32 -31.50 -44.00
C GLU A 26 8.53 -30.26 -43.52
N ALA A 27 7.37 -29.97 -44.12
CA ALA A 27 6.49 -28.90 -43.68
C ALA A 27 5.94 -29.12 -42.26
N LEU A 28 5.48 -30.34 -41.95
CA LEU A 28 5.00 -30.71 -40.61
C LEU A 28 6.10 -30.67 -39.55
N HIS A 29 7.35 -30.98 -39.93
CA HIS A 29 8.50 -30.84 -39.06
C HIS A 29 8.80 -29.38 -38.74
N ALA A 30 8.77 -28.51 -39.76
CA ALA A 30 8.96 -27.07 -39.58
C ALA A 30 7.86 -26.47 -38.66
N GLU A 31 6.59 -26.83 -38.90
CA GLU A 31 5.47 -26.38 -38.06
C GLU A 31 5.61 -26.88 -36.61
N ASN A 32 6.06 -28.13 -36.40
CA ASN A 32 6.32 -28.63 -35.06
C ASN A 32 7.43 -27.88 -34.33
N GLU A 33 8.50 -27.50 -35.03
CA GLU A 33 9.57 -26.71 -34.45
C GLU A 33 9.08 -25.32 -34.05
N GLU A 34 8.32 -24.66 -34.92
CA GLU A 34 7.73 -23.35 -34.65
C GLU A 34 6.77 -23.40 -33.44
N LEU A 35 5.86 -24.38 -33.39
CA LEU A 35 4.93 -24.55 -32.28
C LEU A 35 5.65 -24.82 -30.95
N ARG A 36 6.79 -25.53 -30.98
CA ARG A 36 7.60 -25.77 -29.77
C ARG A 36 8.28 -24.49 -29.29
N GLU A 37 8.75 -23.65 -30.21
CA GLU A 37 9.32 -22.35 -29.90
C GLU A 37 8.27 -21.42 -29.28
N GLN A 38 7.11 -21.29 -29.92
CA GLN A 38 5.98 -20.49 -29.38
C GLN A 38 5.52 -20.97 -28.01
N LEU A 39 5.48 -22.28 -27.79
CA LEU A 39 5.14 -22.86 -26.48
C LEU A 39 6.21 -22.53 -25.43
N SER A 40 7.49 -22.52 -25.81
CA SER A 40 8.58 -22.13 -24.91
C SER A 40 8.46 -20.66 -24.51
N GLU A 41 8.27 -19.78 -25.49
CA GLU A 41 8.09 -18.33 -25.28
C GLU A 41 6.88 -18.06 -24.38
N THR A 42 5.73 -18.69 -24.70
CA THR A 42 4.50 -18.53 -23.89
C THR A 42 4.70 -18.97 -22.45
N ARG A 43 5.45 -20.04 -22.20
CA ARG A 43 5.77 -20.50 -20.83
C ARG A 43 6.68 -19.54 -20.08
N GLU A 44 7.63 -18.92 -20.77
CA GLU A 44 8.49 -17.90 -20.19
C GLU A 44 7.69 -16.65 -19.83
N ASP A 45 6.80 -16.22 -20.72
CA ASP A 45 5.89 -15.11 -20.48
C ASP A 45 4.92 -15.37 -19.32
N GLU A 46 4.34 -16.57 -19.24
CA GLU A 46 3.49 -16.97 -18.12
C GLU A 46 4.26 -16.89 -16.79
N LYS A 47 5.50 -17.41 -16.76
CA LYS A 47 6.35 -17.36 -15.57
C LYS A 47 6.67 -15.92 -15.17
N ALA A 48 6.99 -15.05 -16.14
CA ALA A 48 7.25 -13.64 -15.90
C ALA A 48 6.01 -12.91 -15.39
N ALA A 49 4.83 -13.17 -15.98
CA ALA A 49 3.57 -12.61 -15.55
C ALA A 49 3.20 -13.04 -14.11
N LYS A 50 3.39 -14.33 -13.79
CA LYS A 50 3.18 -14.85 -12.45
C LYS A 50 4.09 -14.18 -11.41
N SER A 51 5.38 -14.04 -11.72
CA SER A 51 6.32 -13.35 -10.84
C SER A 51 5.95 -11.88 -10.61
N ARG A 52 5.50 -11.16 -11.65
CA ARG A 52 4.99 -9.79 -11.51
C ARG A 52 3.73 -9.72 -10.67
N ALA A 53 2.83 -10.68 -10.81
CA ALA A 53 1.61 -10.74 -10.01
C ALA A 53 1.90 -11.00 -8.52
N GLU A 54 2.87 -11.88 -8.22
CA GLU A 54 3.32 -12.14 -6.85
C GLU A 54 3.95 -10.89 -6.22
N ASP A 55 4.83 -10.20 -6.94
CA ASP A 55 5.45 -8.93 -6.50
C ASP A 55 4.41 -7.82 -6.25
N LEU A 56 3.47 -7.63 -7.17
CA LEU A 56 2.38 -6.67 -6.99
C LEU A 56 1.50 -6.99 -5.79
N ASN A 57 1.24 -8.27 -5.53
CA ASN A 57 0.46 -8.70 -4.38
C ASN A 57 1.19 -8.41 -3.06
N GLU A 58 2.51 -8.59 -3.01
CA GLU A 58 3.33 -8.22 -1.85
C GLU A 58 3.33 -6.71 -1.63
N GLN A 59 3.51 -5.92 -2.69
CA GLN A 59 3.43 -4.45 -2.61
C GLN A 59 2.06 -3.97 -2.10
N LEU A 60 0.96 -4.57 -2.59
CA LEU A 60 -0.39 -4.23 -2.12
C LEU A 60 -0.58 -4.56 -0.64
N LYS A 61 -0.04 -5.69 -0.18
CA LYS A 61 -0.10 -6.06 1.24
C LYS A 61 0.62 -5.01 2.11
N THR A 62 1.84 -4.63 1.76
CA THR A 62 2.59 -3.59 2.49
C THR A 62 1.84 -2.27 2.49
N ARG A 63 1.28 -1.86 1.34
CA ARG A 63 0.52 -0.61 1.23
C ARG A 63 -0.74 -0.62 2.09
N ASN A 64 -1.40 -1.75 2.24
CA ASN A 64 -2.55 -1.86 3.15
C ASN A 64 -2.12 -1.76 4.62
N GLU A 65 -1.02 -2.42 5.01
CA GLU A 65 -0.46 -2.31 6.36
C GLU A 65 -0.04 -0.86 6.70
N ASP A 66 0.55 -0.15 5.73
CA ASP A 66 0.88 1.27 5.87
C ASP A 66 -0.37 2.13 6.07
N VAL A 67 -1.45 1.87 5.32
CA VAL A 67 -2.72 2.59 5.47
C VAL A 67 -3.32 2.38 6.85
N ASP A 68 -3.36 1.14 7.35
CA ASP A 68 -3.88 0.83 8.70
C ASP A 68 -3.06 1.53 9.79
N THR A 69 -1.74 1.62 9.60
CA THR A 69 -0.84 2.37 10.49
C THR A 69 -1.17 3.87 10.47
N LEU A 70 -1.31 4.46 9.28
CA LEU A 70 -1.63 5.88 9.13
C LEU A 70 -3.01 6.24 9.70
N VAL A 71 -4.01 5.38 9.52
CA VAL A 71 -5.33 5.55 10.14
C VAL A 71 -5.20 5.56 11.66
N SER A 72 -4.48 4.59 12.24
CA SER A 72 -4.26 4.51 13.69
C SER A 72 -3.53 5.74 14.23
N GLU A 73 -2.53 6.24 13.51
CA GLU A 73 -1.82 7.48 13.87
C GLU A 73 -2.73 8.71 13.79
N LEU A 74 -3.58 8.79 12.78
CA LEU A 74 -4.52 9.89 12.59
C LEU A 74 -5.54 9.93 13.73
N GLU A 75 -6.13 8.79 14.09
CA GLU A 75 -7.05 8.68 15.24
C GLU A 75 -6.39 9.12 16.54
N LYS A 76 -5.12 8.74 16.76
CA LYS A 76 -4.36 9.16 17.94
C LYS A 76 -4.14 10.68 17.95
N LYS A 77 -3.79 11.27 16.79
CA LYS A 77 -3.63 12.72 16.66
C LYS A 77 -4.94 13.47 16.90
N GLU A 78 -6.05 12.96 16.41
CA GLU A 78 -7.37 13.54 16.63
C GLU A 78 -7.73 13.54 18.13
N LYS A 79 -7.51 12.43 18.84
CA LYS A 79 -7.70 12.35 20.30
C LYS A 79 -6.85 13.37 21.05
N MET A 80 -5.57 13.52 20.67
CA MET A 80 -4.66 14.49 21.28
C MET A 80 -5.09 15.94 20.99
N LEU A 81 -5.56 16.21 19.77
CA LEU A 81 -6.06 17.52 19.39
C LEU A 81 -7.31 17.89 20.19
N ASN A 82 -8.27 16.98 20.30
CA ASN A 82 -9.49 17.18 21.09
C ASN A 82 -9.16 17.43 22.57
N ALA A 83 -8.25 16.66 23.15
CA ALA A 83 -7.80 16.86 24.53
C ALA A 83 -7.12 18.23 24.72
N SER A 84 -6.32 18.67 23.76
CA SER A 84 -5.64 19.97 23.81
C SER A 84 -6.64 21.13 23.68
N GLN A 85 -7.63 20.99 22.79
CA GLN A 85 -8.71 21.97 22.64
C GLN A 85 -9.55 22.08 23.91
N ALA A 86 -9.89 20.95 24.55
CA ALA A 86 -10.61 20.94 25.82
C ALA A 86 -9.84 21.67 26.92
N ARG A 87 -8.53 21.40 27.07
CA ARG A 87 -7.67 22.11 28.04
C ARG A 87 -7.56 23.60 27.76
N LEU A 88 -7.52 24.00 26.49
CA LEU A 88 -7.51 25.42 26.12
C LEU A 88 -8.84 26.10 26.46
N ALA A 89 -9.97 25.43 26.22
CA ALA A 89 -11.29 25.94 26.59
C ALA A 89 -11.40 26.12 28.11
N GLU A 90 -11.03 25.11 28.88
CA GLU A 90 -11.00 25.16 30.35
C GLU A 90 -10.08 26.28 30.87
N SER A 91 -8.88 26.43 30.29
CA SER A 91 -7.96 27.52 30.68
C SER A 91 -8.51 28.92 30.37
N ARG A 92 -9.28 29.06 29.29
CA ARG A 92 -9.95 30.32 28.93
C ARG A 92 -11.11 30.60 29.87
N GLU A 93 -11.92 29.60 30.17
CA GLU A 93 -13.02 29.70 31.14
C GLU A 93 -12.51 30.06 32.53
N ASN A 94 -11.47 29.37 33.02
CA ASN A 94 -10.85 29.68 34.31
C ASN A 94 -10.29 31.12 34.37
N ARG A 95 -9.76 31.63 33.25
CA ARG A 95 -9.32 33.03 33.13
C ARG A 95 -10.48 34.02 33.07
N ALA A 96 -11.61 33.65 32.47
CA ALA A 96 -12.79 34.50 32.36
C ALA A 96 -13.64 34.51 33.63
N GLY A 97 -13.73 33.38 34.33
CA GLY A 97 -14.53 33.19 35.54
C GLY A 97 -13.92 33.76 36.82
N MET A 98 -12.65 34.19 36.79
CA MET A 98 -12.04 34.95 37.87
C MET A 98 -11.51 36.28 37.33
N SER A 99 -12.22 37.36 37.61
CA SER A 99 -11.69 38.70 37.36
C SER A 99 -10.43 38.93 38.18
N ARG A 100 -9.47 39.72 37.67
CA ARG A 100 -8.27 40.12 38.44
C ARG A 100 -8.65 40.74 39.79
N SER A 101 -9.79 41.43 39.86
CA SER A 101 -10.35 41.94 41.11
C SER A 101 -10.81 40.86 42.09
N GLU A 102 -11.42 39.77 41.63
CA GLU A 102 -11.82 38.65 42.49
C GLU A 102 -10.62 37.86 42.99
N MET A 103 -9.63 37.61 42.13
CA MET A 103 -8.38 36.97 42.56
C MET A 103 -7.70 37.79 43.65
N LYS A 104 -7.63 39.13 43.49
CA LYS A 104 -7.09 40.02 44.50
C LYS A 104 -7.89 39.96 45.81
N LYS A 105 -9.23 40.05 45.75
CA LYS A 105 -10.08 39.92 46.95
C LYS A 105 -9.89 38.58 47.66
N ARG A 106 -9.72 37.50 46.91
CA ARG A 106 -9.51 36.16 47.46
C ARG A 106 -8.14 36.03 48.11
N LEU A 107 -7.10 36.63 47.51
CA LEU A 107 -5.77 36.73 48.10
C LEU A 107 -5.78 37.57 49.37
N ASP A 108 -6.42 38.75 49.34
CA ASP A 108 -6.59 39.62 50.52
C ASP A 108 -7.29 38.86 51.67
N TYR A 109 -8.35 38.10 51.34
CA TYR A 109 -9.05 37.26 52.31
C TYR A 109 -8.15 36.16 52.91
N LEU A 110 -7.35 35.47 52.09
CA LEU A 110 -6.45 34.42 52.56
C LEU A 110 -5.32 34.97 53.44
N CYS A 111 -4.80 36.15 53.09
CA CYS A 111 -3.71 36.79 53.82
C CYS A 111 -4.14 37.48 55.12
N ALA A 112 -5.46 37.70 55.30
CA ALA A 112 -6.03 38.13 56.58
C ALA A 112 -6.04 37.02 57.64
N GLN A 113 -5.85 35.75 57.26
CA GLN A 113 -5.81 34.64 58.19
C GLN A 113 -4.44 34.55 58.89
N PRO A 114 -4.38 34.38 60.22
CA PRO A 114 -3.12 34.34 60.96
C PRO A 114 -2.15 33.27 60.44
N GLU A 115 -2.66 32.12 60.02
CA GLU A 115 -1.85 30.99 59.55
C GLU A 115 -1.17 31.23 58.19
N ASN A 116 -1.62 32.23 57.43
CA ASN A 116 -1.11 32.53 56.09
C ASN A 116 -0.27 33.80 56.04
N ARG A 117 -0.27 34.60 57.11
CA ARG A 117 0.31 35.95 57.15
C ARG A 117 1.79 35.98 56.79
N ASP A 118 2.53 34.96 57.21
CA ASP A 118 3.98 34.84 56.98
C ASP A 118 4.34 34.04 55.71
N ARG A 119 3.35 33.62 54.91
CA ARG A 119 3.61 32.91 53.66
C ARG A 119 4.09 33.89 52.59
N PHE A 120 5.06 33.44 51.78
CA PHE A 120 5.65 34.21 50.68
C PHE A 120 4.61 34.89 49.79
N GLY A 121 3.54 34.18 49.42
CA GLY A 121 2.48 34.75 48.57
C GLY A 121 1.74 35.94 49.20
N CYS A 122 1.64 36.01 50.52
CA CYS A 122 0.99 37.13 51.22
C CYS A 122 1.94 38.31 51.47
N GLN A 123 3.24 38.04 51.59
CA GLN A 123 4.25 39.08 51.70
C GLN A 123 4.47 39.79 50.34
N GLU A 124 4.51 39.03 49.26
CA GLU A 124 4.80 39.55 47.91
C GLU A 124 3.55 40.11 47.20
N PHE A 125 2.38 39.51 47.42
CA PHE A 125 1.18 39.83 46.64
C PHE A 125 -0.03 40.24 47.48
N GLY A 126 0.06 40.19 48.81
CA GLY A 126 -1.02 40.55 49.73
C GLY A 126 -1.24 42.06 49.86
N PRO A 127 -2.21 42.48 50.71
CA PRO A 127 -2.52 43.89 50.89
C PRO A 127 -1.40 44.61 51.65
N GLY A 128 -0.50 45.27 50.91
CA GLY A 128 0.62 46.06 51.46
C GLY A 128 1.99 45.79 50.85
N GLY A 129 2.12 44.77 49.98
CA GLY A 129 3.28 44.58 49.10
C GLY A 129 3.26 45.50 47.87
#